data_AF-A0AAF0PAT6-F1
#
_entry.id   AF-A0AAF0PAT6-F1
#
_cell.length_a   1.000
_cell.length_b   1.000
_cell.length_c   1.000
_cell.angle_alpha   90.00
_cell.angle_beta   90.00
_cell.angle_gamma   90.00
#
_symmetry.space_group_name_H-M   'P 1'
#
loop_
_entity.id
_entity.type
_entity.pdbx_description
1 polymer ?
#
loop_
_entity_poly.entity_id
_entity_poly.type
_entity_poly.pdbx_seq_one_letter_code
_entity_poly.pdbx_strand_id
1 'polypeptide(L)'
;MVEKARRAPVDSDERGNPTPQWEVFVRNEAGDPMRHVGSVAAASATEAHEHAGRLFGWYAVDLWVCPAESVERFSTRGLAADAEERPDEEADDDDDSDEPRVYKETAGASEVNSL
;
A
#
# COMPACT_ATOMS: atom_id res chain seq x y z
N MET A 1 10.55 3.36 -37.07
CA MET A 1 9.49 2.34 -36.82
C MET A 1 9.43 2.19 -35.31
N VAL A 2 8.32 2.54 -34.65
CA VAL A 2 8.18 2.42 -33.18
C VAL A 2 7.58 1.05 -32.88
N GLU A 3 8.28 0.27 -32.06
CA GLU A 3 7.78 -1.02 -31.61
C GLU A 3 6.56 -0.81 -30.69
N LYS A 4 5.47 -1.53 -30.97
CA LYS A 4 4.24 -1.40 -30.19
C LYS A 4 4.32 -2.28 -28.96
N ALA A 5 4.12 -1.68 -27.79
CA ALA A 5 4.01 -2.39 -26.52
C ALA A 5 2.85 -3.41 -26.58
N ARG A 6 3.18 -4.71 -26.65
CA ARG A 6 2.23 -5.81 -26.52
C ARG A 6 2.02 -6.10 -25.05
N ARG A 7 0.77 -6.07 -24.59
CA ARG A 7 0.39 -6.36 -23.20
C ARG A 7 -0.32 -7.71 -23.14
N ALA A 8 0.04 -8.55 -22.17
CA ALA A 8 -0.62 -9.82 -21.87
C ALA A 8 -1.49 -9.65 -20.61
N PRO A 9 -2.58 -10.44 -20.47
CA PRO A 9 -3.35 -10.46 -19.23
C PRO A 9 -2.46 -10.89 -18.07
N VAL A 10 -2.75 -10.35 -16.90
CA VAL A 10 -2.10 -10.62 -15.64
C VAL A 10 -3.09 -11.35 -14.76
N ASP A 11 -2.73 -12.54 -14.30
CA ASP A 11 -3.55 -13.27 -13.34
C ASP A 11 -3.68 -12.48 -12.04
N SER A 12 -4.93 -12.35 -11.59
CA SER A 12 -5.27 -11.80 -10.29
C SER A 12 -5.26 -12.95 -9.30
N ASP A 13 -4.12 -13.18 -8.64
CA ASP A 13 -4.05 -14.20 -7.58
C ASP A 13 -5.12 -13.96 -6.51
N GLU A 14 -5.72 -15.06 -6.05
CA GLU A 14 -6.62 -15.06 -4.90
C GLU A 14 -5.82 -14.58 -3.68
N ARG A 15 -5.95 -13.29 -3.34
CA ARG A 15 -5.31 -12.75 -2.14
C ARG A 15 -5.76 -13.59 -0.96
N GLY A 16 -4.82 -13.98 -0.09
CA GLY A 16 -5.13 -14.75 1.14
C GLY A 16 -6.02 -14.01 2.17
N ASN A 17 -6.63 -12.88 1.81
CA ASN A 17 -7.62 -12.20 2.61
C ASN A 17 -9.03 -12.60 2.12
N PRO A 18 -9.86 -13.24 2.95
CA PRO A 18 -11.21 -13.63 2.56
C PRO A 18 -12.15 -12.42 2.36
N THR A 19 -11.77 -11.22 2.81
CA THR A 19 -12.56 -10.01 2.62
C THR A 19 -12.39 -9.46 1.19
N PRO A 20 -13.51 -9.16 0.48
CA PRO A 20 -13.45 -8.53 -0.84
C PRO A 20 -12.62 -7.25 -0.84
N GLN A 21 -11.88 -7.06 -1.93
CA GLN A 21 -11.02 -5.90 -2.12
C GLN A 21 -11.66 -4.92 -3.09
N TRP A 22 -11.41 -3.63 -2.85
CA TRP A 22 -11.97 -2.52 -3.62
C TRP A 22 -10.86 -1.58 -4.06
N GLU A 23 -10.78 -1.28 -5.35
CA GLU A 23 -9.91 -0.24 -5.89
C GLU A 23 -10.54 1.15 -5.66
N VAL A 24 -9.73 2.10 -5.19
CA VAL A 24 -10.17 3.43 -4.76
C VAL A 24 -9.64 4.50 -5.71
N PHE A 25 -10.52 5.41 -6.12
CA PHE A 25 -10.17 6.54 -6.94
C PHE A 25 -10.67 7.84 -6.30
N VAL A 26 -9.83 8.89 -6.30
CA VAL A 26 -10.18 10.20 -5.72
C VAL A 26 -9.91 11.33 -6.69
N ARG A 27 -10.72 12.38 -6.55
CA ARG A 27 -10.55 13.67 -7.24
C ARG A 27 -10.59 14.73 -6.14
N ASN A 28 -9.49 15.46 -6.00
CA ASN A 28 -9.33 16.43 -4.91
C ASN A 28 -10.10 17.72 -5.18
N GLU A 29 -10.12 18.18 -6.42
CA GLU A 29 -10.82 19.38 -6.86
C GLU A 29 -11.64 19.10 -8.12
N ALA A 30 -12.70 19.86 -8.38
CA ALA A 30 -13.63 19.55 -9.48
C ALA A 30 -12.97 19.52 -10.88
N GLY A 31 -11.86 20.26 -11.07
CA GLY A 31 -11.09 20.27 -12.31
C GLY A 31 -10.02 19.18 -12.44
N ASP A 32 -9.73 18.46 -11.35
CA ASP A 32 -8.68 17.44 -11.33
C ASP A 32 -9.13 16.15 -12.03
N PRO A 33 -8.20 15.38 -12.62
CA PRO A 33 -8.50 14.04 -13.11
C PRO A 33 -8.77 13.09 -11.93
N MET A 34 -9.58 12.06 -12.18
CA MET A 34 -9.76 10.94 -11.26
C MET A 34 -8.44 10.16 -11.14
N ARG A 35 -7.94 9.93 -9.92
CA ARG A 35 -6.68 9.20 -9.68
C ARG A 35 -6.92 7.99 -8.81
N HIS A 36 -6.38 6.85 -9.23
CA HIS A 36 -6.28 5.67 -8.37
C HIS A 36 -5.32 5.95 -7.20
N VAL A 37 -5.71 5.60 -5.99
CA VAL A 37 -4.93 5.87 -4.76
C VAL A 37 -4.60 4.62 -3.94
N GLY A 38 -5.13 3.47 -4.34
CA GLY A 38 -4.88 2.20 -3.67
C GLY A 38 -6.14 1.37 -3.55
N SER A 39 -6.12 0.43 -2.61
CA SER A 39 -7.23 -0.48 -2.36
C SER A 39 -7.56 -0.61 -0.87
N VAL A 40 -8.80 -1.02 -0.59
CA VAL A 40 -9.30 -1.30 0.77
C VAL A 40 -10.07 -2.60 0.80
N ALA A 41 -9.95 -3.34 1.91
CA ALA A 41 -10.77 -4.50 2.18
C ALA A 41 -12.08 -4.06 2.84
N ALA A 42 -13.22 -4.54 2.32
CA ALA A 42 -14.54 -4.23 2.87
C ALA A 42 -15.58 -5.25 2.39
N ALA A 43 -16.60 -5.52 3.20
CA ALA A 43 -17.66 -6.48 2.83
C ALA A 43 -18.67 -5.90 1.83
N SER A 44 -18.70 -4.57 1.67
CA SER A 44 -19.63 -3.87 0.77
C SER A 44 -19.05 -2.57 0.22
N ALA A 45 -19.68 -2.04 -0.84
CA ALA A 45 -19.31 -0.75 -1.42
C ALA A 45 -19.43 0.41 -0.42
N THR A 46 -20.45 0.37 0.45
CA THR A 46 -20.66 1.40 1.49
C THR A 46 -19.51 1.40 2.49
N GLU A 47 -19.14 0.23 3.03
CA GLU A 47 -18.00 0.11 3.93
C GLU A 47 -16.69 0.50 3.23
N ALA A 48 -16.50 0.11 1.97
CA ALA A 48 -15.34 0.50 1.18
C ALA A 48 -15.23 2.02 1.06
N HIS A 49 -16.34 2.69 0.77
CA HIS A 49 -16.41 4.14 0.69
C HIS A 49 -16.07 4.81 2.04
N GLU A 50 -16.59 4.28 3.16
CA GLU A 50 -16.26 4.78 4.50
C GLU A 50 -14.77 4.62 4.83
N HIS A 51 -14.20 3.44 4.59
CA HIS A 51 -12.77 3.18 4.80
C HIS A 51 -11.90 4.08 3.93
N ALA A 52 -12.21 4.17 2.64
CA ALA A 52 -11.51 5.01 1.68
C ALA A 52 -11.59 6.50 2.04
N GLY A 53 -12.74 6.97 2.50
CA GLY A 53 -12.91 8.36 2.93
C GLY A 53 -12.00 8.74 4.11
N ARG A 54 -11.80 7.81 5.05
CA ARG A 54 -10.91 8.01 6.21
C ARG A 54 -9.43 7.96 5.86
N LEU A 55 -9.06 7.14 4.87
CA LEU A 55 -7.66 6.90 4.49
C LEU A 55 -7.15 7.85 3.41
N PHE A 56 -7.97 8.16 2.41
CA PHE A 56 -7.55 8.85 1.19
C PHE A 56 -8.37 10.10 0.86
N GLY A 57 -9.59 10.19 1.39
CA GLY A 57 -10.62 11.13 0.90
C GLY A 57 -10.92 12.34 1.78
N TRP A 58 -10.08 12.71 2.75
CA TRP A 58 -10.40 13.77 3.73
C TRP A 58 -10.89 15.09 3.13
N TYR A 59 -10.37 15.46 1.95
CA TYR A 59 -10.75 16.69 1.24
C TYR A 59 -11.18 16.43 -0.20
N ALA A 60 -11.40 15.18 -0.59
CA ALA A 60 -11.75 14.83 -1.95
C ALA A 60 -13.17 15.31 -2.28
N VAL A 61 -13.34 15.97 -3.43
CA VAL A 61 -14.67 16.35 -3.93
C VAL A 61 -15.44 15.15 -4.48
N ASP A 62 -14.72 14.13 -4.97
CA ASP A 62 -15.32 12.87 -5.42
C ASP A 62 -14.45 11.68 -5.00
N LEU A 63 -15.14 10.59 -4.61
CA LEU A 63 -14.54 9.31 -4.25
C LEU A 63 -15.32 8.19 -4.93
N TRP A 64 -14.64 7.40 -5.75
CA TRP A 64 -15.22 6.22 -6.41
C TRP A 64 -14.56 4.95 -5.88
N VAL A 65 -15.37 3.88 -5.77
CA VAL A 65 -14.90 2.54 -5.42
C VAL A 65 -15.35 1.55 -6.49
N CYS A 66 -14.51 0.57 -6.79
CA CYS A 66 -14.79 -0.50 -7.74
C CYS A 66 -14.33 -1.84 -7.13
N PRO A 67 -15.14 -2.92 -7.19
CA PRO A 67 -14.68 -4.24 -6.80
C PRO A 67 -13.42 -4.61 -7.58
N ALA A 68 -12.36 -5.05 -6.90
CA ALA A 68 -11.09 -5.39 -7.54
C ALA A 68 -11.25 -6.53 -8.56
N GLU A 69 -12.21 -7.45 -8.34
CA GLU A 69 -12.56 -8.52 -9.29
C GLU A 69 -13.14 -8.01 -10.62
N SER A 70 -13.61 -6.76 -10.66
CA SER A 70 -14.10 -6.13 -11.89
C SER A 70 -12.98 -5.42 -12.68
N VAL A 71 -11.74 -5.42 -12.17
CA VAL A 71 -10.59 -4.75 -12.79
C VAL A 71 -9.68 -5.77 -13.46
N GLU A 72 -9.57 -5.68 -14.77
CA GLU A 72 -8.68 -6.53 -15.57
C GLU A 72 -7.29 -5.89 -15.72
N ARG A 73 -6.24 -6.65 -15.45
CA ARG A 73 -4.85 -6.17 -15.53
C ARG A 73 -4.16 -6.71 -16.78
N PHE A 74 -3.47 -5.81 -17.49
CA PHE A 74 -2.65 -6.15 -18.64
C PHE A 74 -1.27 -5.53 -18.51
N SER A 75 -0.21 -6.31 -18.68
CA SER A 75 1.18 -5.86 -18.53
C SER A 75 2.04 -6.26 -19.72
N THR A 76 3.04 -5.44 -20.05
CA THR A 76 4.09 -5.81 -21.01
C THR A 76 5.13 -6.76 -20.41
N ARG A 77 5.10 -6.96 -19.08
CA ARG A 77 5.95 -7.86 -18.31
C ARG A 77 5.06 -8.90 -17.65
N GLY A 78 5.33 -10.19 -17.87
CA GLY A 78 4.64 -11.25 -17.16
C GLY A 78 5.14 -11.34 -15.72
N LEU A 79 4.25 -11.59 -14.74
CA LEU A 79 4.67 -11.69 -13.33
C LEU A 79 5.68 -12.80 -13.07
N ALA A 80 5.65 -13.89 -13.85
CA ALA A 80 6.62 -14.98 -13.75
C ALA A 80 8.07 -14.54 -14.03
N ALA A 81 8.28 -13.44 -14.77
CA ALA A 81 9.62 -12.98 -15.11
C ALA A 81 10.34 -12.28 -13.95
N ASP A 82 9.61 -11.74 -12.96
CA ASP A 82 10.19 -11.04 -11.79
C ASP A 82 10.39 -11.97 -10.57
N ALA A 83 9.88 -13.21 -10.60
CA ALA A 83 10.01 -14.15 -9.49
C ALA A 83 11.35 -14.94 -9.50
N GLU A 84 12.02 -15.02 -10.65
CA GLU A 84 13.25 -15.80 -10.87
C GLU A 84 14.54 -15.02 -10.51
N GLU A 85 14.44 -13.79 -10.00
CA GLU A 85 15.59 -12.93 -9.70
C GLU A 85 15.61 -12.48 -8.22
N ARG A 86 15.41 -13.42 -7.29
CA ARG A 86 15.90 -13.24 -5.93
C ARG A 86 17.01 -14.27 -5.71
N PRO A 87 18.30 -13.90 -5.84
CA PRO A 87 19.36 -14.79 -5.39
C PRO A 87 19.11 -15.07 -3.91
N ASP A 88 19.02 -16.35 -3.62
CA ASP A 88 19.08 -16.98 -2.32
C ASP A 88 20.42 -16.57 -1.67
N GLU A 89 20.47 -15.36 -1.12
CA GLU A 89 21.47 -15.00 -0.12
C GLU A 89 21.17 -15.90 1.08
N GLU A 90 21.99 -16.93 1.20
CA GLU A 90 22.02 -17.84 2.34
C GLU A 90 22.00 -17.01 3.62
N ALA A 91 20.98 -17.21 4.44
CA ALA A 91 20.92 -16.64 5.77
C ALA A 91 22.07 -17.26 6.58
N ASP A 92 23.19 -16.54 6.67
CA ASP A 92 24.19 -16.77 7.71
C ASP A 92 23.49 -16.54 9.05
N ASP A 93 23.26 -17.65 9.73
CA ASP A 93 22.73 -17.76 11.08
C ASP A 93 23.85 -17.36 12.06
N ASP A 94 24.02 -16.05 12.27
CA ASP A 94 24.84 -15.50 13.36
C ASP A 94 23.97 -14.53 14.20
N ASP A 95 23.01 -15.12 14.92
CA ASP A 95 22.38 -14.49 16.09
C ASP A 95 23.36 -14.52 17.28
N ASP A 96 24.34 -13.60 17.27
CA ASP A 96 25.01 -13.17 18.50
C ASP A 96 24.48 -11.79 18.88
N SER A 97 23.27 -11.82 19.47
CA SER A 97 22.60 -10.68 20.08
C SER A 97 23.36 -10.21 21.32
N ASP A 98 24.39 -9.36 21.15
CA ASP A 98 25.03 -8.66 22.27
C ASP A 98 25.17 -7.15 21.99
N GLU A 99 24.04 -6.46 21.83
CA GLU A 99 24.00 -5.00 21.98
C GLU A 99 23.78 -4.64 23.47
N PRO A 100 24.77 -4.05 24.17
CA PRO A 100 24.60 -3.63 25.54
C PRO A 100 23.61 -2.46 25.62
N ARG A 101 22.39 -2.74 26.10
CA ARG A 101 21.39 -1.72 26.41
C ARG A 101 21.91 -0.82 27.55
N VAL A 102 22.48 0.33 27.19
CA VAL A 102 22.80 1.39 28.16
C VAL A 102 21.51 2.08 28.58
N TYR A 103 20.94 1.63 29.70
CA TYR A 103 19.95 2.40 30.46
C TYR A 103 20.71 3.45 31.29
N LYS A 104 20.67 4.72 30.88
CA LYS A 104 20.98 5.82 31.80
C LYS A 104 19.68 6.30 32.43
N GLU A 105 19.38 5.73 33.58
CA GLU A 105 18.39 6.25 34.52
C GLU A 105 18.93 7.51 35.21
N THR A 106 18.19 8.59 34.99
CA THR A 106 18.08 9.91 35.65
C THR A 106 18.93 10.28 36.87
N ALA A 107 19.53 11.47 36.84
CA ALA A 107 19.67 12.33 38.02
C ALA A 107 19.34 13.78 37.63
N GLY A 108 18.32 14.33 38.28
CA GLY A 108 17.77 15.65 37.97
C GLY A 108 18.65 16.83 38.38
N ALA A 109 18.39 17.97 37.74
CA ALA A 109 18.63 19.28 38.29
C ALA A 109 17.51 20.21 37.79
N SER A 110 16.63 20.59 38.70
CA SER A 110 15.65 21.66 38.55
C SER A 110 16.35 22.98 38.22
N GLU A 111 15.87 23.72 37.23
CA GLU A 111 15.77 25.18 37.31
C GLU A 111 14.47 25.63 36.63
N VAL A 112 13.47 25.88 37.47
CA VAL A 112 12.28 26.65 37.13
C VAL A 112 12.73 28.10 36.92
N ASN A 113 12.57 28.63 35.70
CA ASN A 113 12.78 30.05 35.47
C ASN A 113 11.53 30.79 35.96
N SER A 114 11.62 31.43 37.13
CA SER A 114 10.61 32.36 37.63
C SER A 114 10.53 33.62 36.77
N LEU A 115 9.31 34.18 36.73
CA LEU A 115 8.94 35.49 36.20
C LEU A 115 9.87 36.64 36.61
#